data_AF-A0A0G2BQT0-F1
#
_entry.id   AF-A0A0G2BQT0-F1
#
_cell.length_a   1.000
_cell.length_b   1.000
_cell.length_c   1.000
_cell.angle_alpha   90.00
_cell.angle_beta   90.00
_cell.angle_gamma   90.00
#
_symmetry.space_group_name_H-M   'P 1'
#
loop_
_entity.id
_entity.type
_entity.pdbx_description
1 polymer ?
#
loop_
_entity_poly.entity_id
_entity_poly.type
_entity_poly.pdbx_seq_one_letter_code
_entity_poly.pdbx_strand_id
1 'polypeptide(L)'
;MRFILMFLITVGAIVAAAIFLYYGPLAIGAADACEPADLSASAKWQTSDPLSGSIRFLNQSGKACSLRGKPELRLQDAATGSLNVSSSGGAAFGRTELAPGKTAAASVTWRNWCGAALNGPLYLMLRLPGSENEMLVPIVDAANRPVATFPACEDPNSASSLEAGGFKTSVP
;
A
#
# COMPACT_ATOMS: atom_id res chain seq x y z
N MET A 1 -18.25 53.25 40.19
CA MET A 1 -18.13 51.84 39.76
C MET A 1 -18.58 51.66 38.30
N ARG A 2 -17.94 52.31 37.32
CA ARG A 2 -18.25 52.16 35.88
C ARG A 2 -17.02 52.01 34.97
N PHE A 3 -15.82 52.09 35.53
CA PHE A 3 -14.57 52.08 34.75
C PHE A 3 -13.88 50.70 34.63
N ILE A 4 -14.30 49.69 35.41
CA ILE A 4 -13.64 48.37 35.43
C ILE A 4 -14.18 47.44 34.33
N LEU A 5 -15.39 47.67 33.83
CA LEU A 5 -16.03 46.78 32.85
C LEU A 5 -15.55 47.02 31.40
N MET A 6 -14.86 48.13 31.11
CA MET A 6 -14.48 48.51 29.75
C MET A 6 -13.09 47.98 29.32
N PHE A 7 -12.25 47.56 30.28
CA PHE A 7 -10.90 47.02 30.00
C PHE A 7 -10.88 45.51 29.70
N LEU A 8 -11.91 44.76 30.13
CA LEU A 8 -11.96 43.30 29.93
C LEU A 8 -12.35 42.89 28.51
N ILE A 9 -12.98 43.78 27.73
CA ILE A 9 -13.42 43.47 26.36
C ILE A 9 -12.27 43.66 25.34
N THR A 10 -11.32 44.55 25.63
CA THR A 10 -10.21 44.87 24.71
C THR A 10 -9.08 43.84 24.76
N VAL A 11 -8.81 43.23 25.92
CA VAL A 11 -7.74 42.22 26.05
C VAL A 11 -8.15 40.88 25.40
N GLY A 12 -9.43 40.50 25.45
CA GLY A 12 -9.92 39.26 24.84
C GLY A 12 -9.81 39.20 23.31
N ALA A 13 -9.98 40.34 22.63
CA ALA A 13 -9.91 40.40 21.16
C ALA A 13 -8.47 40.32 20.61
N ILE A 14 -7.48 40.78 21.37
CA ILE A 14 -6.07 40.79 20.93
C ILE A 14 -5.46 39.38 20.99
N VAL A 15 -5.85 38.57 21.99
CA VAL A 15 -5.35 37.18 22.11
C VAL A 15 -5.87 36.29 20.98
N ALA A 16 -7.12 36.46 20.54
CA ALA A 16 -7.68 35.67 19.43
C ALA A 16 -7.02 35.98 18.07
N ALA A 17 -6.65 37.24 17.81
CA ALA A 17 -5.99 37.64 16.58
C ALA A 17 -4.52 37.20 16.50
N ALA A 18 -3.80 37.18 17.63
CA ALA A 18 -2.42 36.71 17.68
C ALA A 18 -2.29 35.19 17.44
N ILE A 19 -3.28 34.40 17.86
CA ILE A 19 -3.29 32.95 17.63
C ILE A 19 -3.49 32.65 16.13
N PHE A 20 -4.34 33.39 15.42
CA PHE A 20 -4.55 33.19 13.98
C PHE A 20 -3.37 33.62 13.09
N LEU A 21 -2.54 34.57 13.54
CA LEU A 21 -1.34 34.99 12.79
C LEU A 21 -0.13 34.08 13.04
N TYR A 22 -0.12 33.34 14.16
CA TYR A 22 0.90 32.32 14.43
C TYR A 22 0.56 30.96 13.82
N TYR A 23 -0.72 30.61 13.79
CA TYR A 23 -1.23 29.39 13.17
C TYR A 23 -1.85 29.74 11.81
N GLY A 24 -0.99 29.91 10.81
CA GLY A 24 -1.43 30.09 9.43
C GLY A 24 -2.43 29.01 9.00
N PRO A 25 -3.33 29.30 8.04
CA PRO A 25 -4.35 28.36 7.61
C PRO A 25 -3.70 27.05 7.17
N LEU A 26 -4.10 25.95 7.81
CA LEU A 26 -3.76 24.61 7.36
C LEU A 26 -4.43 24.42 5.99
N ALA A 27 -3.69 24.70 4.92
CA ALA A 27 -4.09 24.29 3.59
C ALA A 27 -4.10 22.75 3.59
N ILE A 28 -5.28 22.15 3.72
CA ILE A 28 -5.51 20.73 3.53
C ILE A 28 -5.41 20.49 2.02
N GLY A 29 -4.18 20.49 1.50
CA GLY A 29 -3.90 20.03 0.15
C GLY A 29 -4.26 18.55 0.07
N ALA A 30 -4.86 18.13 -1.04
CA ALA A 30 -5.02 16.71 -1.31
C ALA A 30 -3.63 16.07 -1.30
N ALA A 31 -3.40 15.09 -0.42
CA ALA A 31 -2.11 14.40 -0.36
C ALA A 31 -1.69 13.88 -1.74
N ASP A 32 -0.43 14.10 -2.11
CA ASP A 32 0.13 13.62 -3.38
C ASP A 32 -0.02 12.09 -3.52
N ALA A 33 0.12 11.55 -4.73
CA ALA A 33 0.22 10.11 -4.90
C ALA A 33 1.48 9.58 -4.21
N CYS A 34 1.41 8.39 -3.59
CA CYS A 34 2.62 7.75 -3.09
C CYS A 34 3.47 7.25 -4.27
N GLU A 35 4.75 7.59 -4.28
CA GLU A 35 5.72 7.00 -5.19
C GLU A 35 6.33 5.73 -4.59
N PRO A 36 6.79 4.77 -5.41
CA PRO A 36 7.55 3.61 -4.94
C PRO A 36 8.70 3.96 -3.98
N ALA A 37 9.42 5.06 -4.22
CA ALA A 37 10.53 5.48 -3.36
C ALA A 37 10.08 5.94 -1.96
N ASP A 38 8.83 6.39 -1.80
CA ASP A 38 8.27 6.84 -0.52
C ASP A 38 7.85 5.65 0.37
N LEU A 39 7.84 4.42 -0.17
CA LEU A 39 7.30 3.24 0.49
C LEU A 39 8.35 2.15 0.71
N SER A 40 8.22 1.44 1.82
CA SER A 40 8.76 0.09 1.98
C SER A 40 7.62 -0.91 1.86
N ALA A 41 7.79 -1.97 1.06
CA ALA A 41 6.78 -3.01 0.86
C ALA A 41 7.28 -4.39 1.33
N SER A 42 6.37 -5.20 1.85
CA SER A 42 6.64 -6.60 2.22
C SER A 42 5.43 -7.47 1.86
N ALA A 43 5.65 -8.64 1.27
CA ALA A 43 4.58 -9.58 0.92
C ALA A 43 4.63 -10.82 1.79
N LYS A 44 3.50 -11.18 2.41
CA LYS A 44 3.34 -12.40 3.19
C LYS A 44 2.24 -13.27 2.60
N TRP A 45 2.57 -14.53 2.37
CA TRP A 45 1.64 -15.52 1.85
C TRP A 45 1.32 -16.58 2.91
N GLN A 46 0.09 -17.03 2.88
CA GLN A 46 -0.41 -18.15 3.65
C GLN A 46 -0.38 -19.38 2.74
N THR A 47 0.09 -20.49 3.27
CA THR A 47 0.11 -21.78 2.56
C THR A 47 -1.32 -22.34 2.55
N SER A 48 -2.14 -21.85 1.63
CA SER A 48 -3.51 -22.29 1.36
C SER A 48 -3.70 -22.52 -0.13
N ASP A 49 -4.79 -23.18 -0.51
CA ASP A 49 -5.25 -23.26 -1.90
C ASP A 49 -6.68 -22.70 -1.99
N PRO A 50 -6.91 -21.55 -2.65
CA PRO A 50 -5.93 -20.74 -3.38
C PRO A 50 -4.87 -20.13 -2.47
N LEU A 51 -3.71 -19.85 -3.02
CA LEU A 51 -2.63 -19.24 -2.26
C LEU A 51 -2.96 -17.77 -2.04
N SER A 52 -3.18 -17.40 -0.78
CA SER A 52 -3.67 -16.08 -0.39
C SER A 52 -2.68 -15.38 0.53
N GLY A 53 -2.65 -14.05 0.49
CA GLY A 53 -1.75 -13.28 1.32
C GLY A 53 -2.03 -11.79 1.32
N SER A 54 -1.06 -11.03 1.79
CA SER A 54 -1.13 -9.57 1.82
C SER A 54 0.21 -8.93 1.48
N ILE A 55 0.13 -7.78 0.83
CA ILE A 55 1.23 -6.84 0.67
C ILE A 55 1.02 -5.73 1.67
N ARG A 56 2.00 -5.49 2.54
CA ARG A 56 2.02 -4.37 3.47
C ARG A 56 2.91 -3.27 2.93
N PHE A 57 2.41 -2.04 2.99
CA PHE A 57 3.10 -0.82 2.60
C PHE A 57 3.33 0.04 3.85
N LEU A 58 4.55 0.52 4.03
CA LEU A 58 4.94 1.47 5.06
C LEU A 58 5.38 2.76 4.38
N ASN A 59 4.73 3.88 4.69
CA ASN A 59 5.22 5.19 4.28
C ASN A 59 6.46 5.53 5.11
N GLN A 60 7.62 5.46 4.47
CA GLN A 60 8.93 5.78 5.07
C GLN A 60 9.38 7.22 4.77
N SER A 61 8.64 7.94 3.94
CA SER A 61 8.91 9.35 3.65
C SER A 61 8.54 10.26 4.83
N GLY A 62 9.04 11.49 4.80
CA GLY A 62 8.67 12.55 5.75
C GLY A 62 7.34 13.24 5.46
N LYS A 63 6.62 12.85 4.40
CA LYS A 63 5.38 13.50 3.94
C LYS A 63 4.20 12.53 3.89
N ALA A 64 2.99 13.04 4.05
CA ALA A 64 1.79 12.25 3.80
C ALA A 64 1.61 12.04 2.29
N CYS A 65 1.15 10.85 1.90
CA CYS A 65 0.84 10.53 0.51
C CYS A 65 -0.44 9.67 0.44
N SER A 66 -0.96 9.44 -0.77
CA SER A 66 -2.16 8.65 -0.98
C SER A 66 -1.95 7.52 -1.98
N LEU A 67 -2.38 6.32 -1.59
CA LEU A 67 -2.51 5.16 -2.46
C LEU A 67 -3.92 5.15 -3.07
N ARG A 68 -4.04 4.84 -4.36
CA ARG A 68 -5.32 4.81 -5.08
C ARG A 68 -5.46 3.51 -5.85
N GLY A 69 -6.68 2.98 -5.98
CA GLY A 69 -6.91 1.77 -6.77
C GLY A 69 -6.36 0.50 -6.13
N LYS A 70 -5.81 -0.38 -6.96
CA LYS A 70 -5.07 -1.59 -6.57
C LYS A 70 -3.75 -1.66 -7.34
N PRO A 71 -2.68 -2.22 -6.74
CA PRO A 71 -1.40 -2.35 -7.44
C PRO A 71 -1.52 -3.33 -8.61
N GLU A 72 -0.73 -3.10 -9.65
CA GLU A 72 -0.47 -4.11 -10.67
C GLU A 72 0.67 -5.01 -10.19
N LEU A 73 0.51 -6.31 -10.38
CA LEU A 73 1.44 -7.32 -9.86
C LEU A 73 1.94 -8.20 -10.99
N ARG A 74 3.24 -8.48 -11.01
CA ARG A 74 3.82 -9.56 -11.80
C ARG A 74 4.62 -10.47 -10.87
N LEU A 75 4.52 -11.77 -11.12
CA LEU A 75 5.23 -12.75 -10.32
C LEU A 75 6.56 -13.08 -11.01
N GLN A 76 7.64 -13.12 -10.22
CA GLN A 76 8.96 -13.47 -10.69
C GLN A 76 9.53 -14.59 -9.83
N ASP A 77 10.13 -15.57 -10.46
CA ASP A 77 10.95 -16.60 -9.83
C ASP A 77 12.43 -16.25 -10.02
N ALA A 78 13.23 -16.37 -8.96
CA ALA A 78 14.65 -16.02 -9.03
C ALA A 78 15.44 -16.84 -10.05
N ALA A 79 15.03 -18.09 -10.29
CA ALA A 79 15.74 -19.02 -11.16
C ALA A 79 15.32 -18.89 -12.63
N THR A 80 14.02 -18.69 -12.89
CA THR A 80 13.43 -18.73 -14.24
C THR A 80 12.98 -17.36 -14.77
N GLY A 81 12.94 -16.33 -13.91
CA GLY A 81 12.53 -14.98 -14.28
C GLY A 81 11.02 -14.77 -14.17
N SER A 82 10.48 -13.89 -15.02
CA SER A 82 9.07 -13.51 -14.98
C SER A 82 8.16 -14.69 -15.32
N LEU A 83 7.17 -14.95 -14.47
CA LEU A 83 6.19 -16.00 -14.68
C LEU A 83 5.02 -15.48 -15.53
N ASN A 84 4.50 -16.33 -16.41
CA ASN A 84 3.33 -16.01 -17.21
C ASN A 84 2.05 -16.19 -16.38
N VAL A 85 1.71 -15.17 -15.60
CA VAL A 85 0.53 -15.13 -14.74
C VAL A 85 -0.31 -13.92 -15.13
N SER A 86 -1.58 -14.15 -15.45
CA SER A 86 -2.54 -13.10 -15.76
C SER A 86 -2.77 -12.26 -14.51
N SER A 87 -2.36 -11.00 -14.55
CA SER A 87 -2.62 -10.06 -13.46
C SER A 87 -3.87 -9.23 -13.74
N SER A 88 -4.77 -9.16 -12.78
CA SER A 88 -5.81 -8.14 -12.80
C SER A 88 -5.31 -6.88 -12.09
N GLY A 89 -4.62 -6.00 -12.82
CA GLY A 89 -4.48 -4.60 -12.42
C GLY A 89 -5.80 -3.83 -12.57
N GLY A 90 -5.82 -2.54 -12.26
CA GLY A 90 -6.92 -1.63 -12.64
C GLY A 90 -7.73 -1.01 -11.50
N ALA A 91 -8.77 -0.26 -11.84
CA ALA A 91 -9.47 0.62 -10.92
C ALA A 91 -10.29 -0.16 -9.88
N ALA A 92 -9.77 -0.28 -8.66
CA ALA A 92 -10.61 -0.38 -7.47
C ALA A 92 -11.04 1.03 -7.05
N PHE A 93 -12.28 1.22 -6.62
CA PHE A 93 -12.70 2.49 -6.03
C PHE A 93 -12.10 2.61 -4.64
N GLY A 94 -11.22 3.59 -4.42
CA GLY A 94 -10.65 3.82 -3.11
C GLY A 94 -9.41 4.70 -3.13
N ARG A 95 -9.27 5.49 -2.06
CA ARG A 95 -8.07 6.25 -1.72
C ARG A 95 -7.72 5.94 -0.27
N THR A 96 -6.47 5.61 -0.03
CA THR A 96 -5.93 5.39 1.32
C THR A 96 -4.84 6.40 1.56
N GLU A 97 -5.03 7.29 2.52
CA GLU A 97 -4.01 8.25 2.94
C GLU A 97 -3.05 7.60 3.94
N LEU A 98 -1.76 7.74 3.70
CA LEU A 98 -0.70 7.25 4.58
C LEU A 98 0.11 8.45 5.07
N ALA A 99 -0.05 8.77 6.36
CA ALA A 99 0.89 9.66 7.04
C ALA A 99 2.27 8.96 7.22
N PRO A 100 3.34 9.73 7.49
CA PRO A 100 4.66 9.16 7.80
C PRO A 100 4.60 8.09 8.88
N GLY A 101 5.27 6.96 8.64
CA GLY A 101 5.29 5.81 9.55
C GLY A 101 3.99 5.00 9.61
N LYS A 102 2.93 5.39 8.89
CA LYS A 102 1.68 4.64 8.82
C LYS A 102 1.72 3.59 7.73
N THR A 103 0.82 2.62 7.87
CA THR A 103 0.81 1.42 7.04
C THR A 103 -0.55 1.16 6.40
N ALA A 104 -0.50 0.56 5.22
CA ALA A 104 -1.64 0.07 4.49
C ALA A 104 -1.36 -1.36 4.00
N ALA A 105 -2.41 -2.06 3.63
CA ALA A 105 -2.33 -3.41 3.09
C ALA A 105 -3.20 -3.55 1.84
N ALA A 106 -2.78 -4.44 0.94
CA ALA A 106 -3.58 -4.97 -0.17
C ALA A 106 -3.57 -6.50 -0.08
N SER A 107 -4.72 -7.15 -0.27
CA SER A 107 -4.77 -8.61 -0.37
C SER A 107 -4.19 -9.08 -1.70
N VAL A 108 -3.64 -10.29 -1.72
CA VAL A 108 -3.18 -10.96 -2.95
C VAL A 108 -3.70 -12.38 -2.97
N THR A 109 -4.17 -12.82 -4.12
CA THR A 109 -4.59 -14.21 -4.36
C THR A 109 -3.93 -14.72 -5.64
N TRP A 110 -3.31 -15.89 -5.58
CA TRP A 110 -2.74 -16.58 -6.74
C TRP A 110 -3.43 -17.94 -6.93
N ARG A 111 -3.76 -18.29 -8.18
CA ARG A 111 -4.49 -19.52 -8.53
C ARG A 111 -3.90 -20.23 -9.74
N ASN A 112 -4.19 -21.53 -9.80
CA ASN A 112 -4.04 -22.39 -10.97
C ASN A 112 -2.64 -22.33 -11.63
N TRP A 113 -1.60 -22.75 -10.91
CA TRP A 113 -0.26 -22.82 -11.49
C TRP A 113 -0.02 -24.19 -12.13
N CYS A 114 -0.06 -24.22 -13.46
CA CYS A 114 0.20 -25.42 -14.27
C CYS A 114 1.58 -25.41 -14.95
N GLY A 115 2.45 -24.48 -14.56
CA GLY A 115 3.82 -24.41 -15.07
C GLY A 115 4.76 -25.40 -14.40
N ALA A 116 6.05 -25.31 -14.75
CA ALA A 116 7.09 -26.11 -14.11
C ALA A 116 7.17 -25.82 -12.60
N ALA A 117 7.70 -26.79 -11.85
CA ALA A 117 8.01 -26.59 -10.44
C ALA A 117 8.99 -25.43 -10.26
N LEU A 118 8.65 -24.51 -9.36
CA LEU A 118 9.46 -23.33 -9.06
C LEU A 118 10.50 -23.71 -7.99
N ASN A 119 11.77 -23.45 -8.28
CA ASN A 119 12.89 -23.85 -7.43
C ASN A 119 13.62 -22.66 -6.77
N GLY A 120 13.21 -21.43 -7.08
CA GLY A 120 13.78 -20.20 -6.54
C GLY A 120 12.84 -19.48 -5.57
N PRO A 121 13.37 -18.51 -4.79
CA PRO A 121 12.54 -17.55 -4.09
C PRO A 121 11.64 -16.78 -5.06
N LEU A 122 10.39 -16.53 -4.65
CA LEU A 122 9.44 -15.74 -5.41
C LEU A 122 9.49 -14.26 -5.01
N TYR A 123 9.29 -13.40 -6.01
CA TYR A 123 9.20 -11.96 -5.87
C TYR A 123 7.95 -11.43 -6.57
N LEU A 124 7.35 -10.39 -5.99
CA LEU A 124 6.35 -9.57 -6.67
C LEU A 124 7.05 -8.35 -7.26
N MET A 125 6.97 -8.20 -8.58
CA MET A 125 7.19 -6.93 -9.23
C MET A 125 5.88 -6.14 -9.16
N LEU A 126 5.91 -5.01 -8.46
CA LEU A 126 4.74 -4.24 -8.08
C LEU A 126 4.80 -2.86 -8.69
N ARG A 127 3.74 -2.47 -9.41
CA ARG A 127 3.55 -1.10 -9.91
C ARG A 127 2.36 -0.43 -9.24
N LEU A 128 2.58 0.76 -8.68
CA LEU A 128 1.51 1.56 -8.11
C LEU A 128 0.68 2.24 -9.21
N PRO A 129 -0.63 2.41 -9.05
CA PRO A 129 -1.45 3.12 -10.03
C PRO A 129 -0.98 4.57 -10.22
N GLY A 130 -0.67 4.93 -11.47
CA GLY A 130 -0.17 6.25 -11.85
C GLY A 130 1.34 6.43 -11.69
N SER A 131 2.07 5.40 -11.26
CA SER A 131 3.53 5.39 -11.21
C SER A 131 4.09 4.64 -12.41
N GLU A 132 5.17 5.17 -12.99
CA GLU A 132 5.98 4.48 -14.01
C GLU A 132 7.05 3.57 -13.36
N ASN A 133 7.34 3.80 -12.07
CA ASN A 133 8.33 3.04 -11.32
C ASN A 133 7.72 1.78 -10.70
N GLU A 134 8.57 0.76 -10.52
CA GLU A 134 8.20 -0.54 -9.95
C GLU A 134 9.01 -0.84 -8.68
N MET A 135 8.45 -1.68 -7.82
CA MET A 135 9.10 -2.21 -6.62
C MET A 135 9.24 -3.72 -6.72
N LEU A 136 10.42 -4.24 -6.41
CA LEU A 136 10.62 -5.67 -6.23
C LEU A 136 10.41 -6.04 -4.76
N VAL A 137 9.41 -6.88 -4.48
CA VAL A 137 9.01 -7.24 -3.11
C VAL A 137 9.21 -8.74 -2.90
N PRO A 138 10.08 -9.17 -1.96
CA PRO A 138 10.23 -10.59 -1.66
C PRO A 138 8.95 -11.15 -1.03
N ILE A 139 8.60 -12.38 -1.41
CA ILE A 139 7.46 -13.10 -0.87
C ILE A 139 7.93 -14.10 0.18
N VAL A 140 7.38 -13.98 1.39
CA VAL A 140 7.71 -14.86 2.51
C VAL A 140 6.49 -15.50 3.14
N ASP A 141 6.68 -16.61 3.83
CA ASP A 141 5.66 -17.28 4.63
C ASP A 141 5.47 -16.61 6.01
N ALA A 142 4.59 -17.18 6.84
CA ALA A 142 4.35 -16.70 8.21
C ALA A 142 5.61 -16.72 9.10
N ALA A 143 6.56 -17.61 8.82
CA ALA A 143 7.84 -17.74 9.52
C ALA A 143 8.95 -16.86 8.90
N ASN A 144 8.61 -15.96 7.96
CA ASN A 144 9.53 -15.11 7.20
C ASN A 144 10.56 -15.90 6.36
N ARG A 145 10.21 -17.10 5.90
CA ARG A 145 11.02 -17.89 4.97
C ARG A 145 10.54 -17.67 3.54
N PRO A 146 11.41 -17.78 2.52
CA PRO A 146 10.96 -17.75 1.13
C PRO A 146 9.86 -18.77 0.88
N VAL A 147 8.80 -18.37 0.18
CA VAL A 147 7.71 -19.29 -0.14
C VAL A 147 8.18 -20.30 -1.18
N ALA A 148 8.03 -21.58 -0.86
CA ALA A 148 8.34 -22.70 -1.76
C ALA A 148 7.08 -23.45 -2.25
N THR A 149 5.89 -22.99 -1.84
CA THR A 149 4.60 -23.57 -2.23
C THR A 149 3.90 -22.67 -3.24
N PHE A 150 3.25 -23.27 -4.22
CA PHE A 150 2.47 -22.58 -5.24
C PHE A 150 1.10 -23.28 -5.40
N PRO A 151 0.08 -22.59 -5.93
CA PRO A 151 -1.23 -23.18 -6.16
C PRO A 151 -1.14 -24.48 -6.97
N ALA A 152 -2.03 -25.43 -6.69
CA ALA A 152 -2.13 -26.62 -7.51
C ALA A 152 -2.57 -26.26 -8.95
N CYS A 153 -2.24 -27.14 -9.89
CA CYS A 153 -2.82 -27.09 -11.22
C CYS A 153 -4.23 -27.69 -11.16
N GLU A 154 -5.26 -26.84 -11.26
CA GLU A 154 -6.67 -27.26 -11.28
C GLU A 154 -7.12 -27.57 -12.70
N ASP A 155 -6.75 -26.74 -13.68
CA ASP A 155 -7.04 -26.92 -15.11
C ASP A 155 -5.87 -26.43 -15.97
N PRO A 156 -5.21 -27.32 -16.74
CA PRO A 156 -4.08 -26.96 -17.60
C PRO A 156 -4.44 -26.04 -18.77
N ASN A 157 -5.72 -25.92 -19.12
CA ASN A 157 -6.17 -25.01 -20.18
C ASN A 157 -6.56 -23.63 -19.65
N SER A 158 -6.70 -23.47 -18.33
CA SER A 158 -6.98 -22.20 -17.69
C SER A 158 -5.69 -21.44 -17.38
N ALA A 159 -5.70 -20.12 -17.55
CA ALA A 159 -4.53 -19.30 -17.23
C ALA A 159 -4.29 -19.26 -15.71
N SER A 160 -3.02 -19.18 -15.31
CA SER A 160 -2.69 -18.82 -13.92
C SER A 160 -3.07 -17.36 -13.68
N SER A 161 -3.68 -17.06 -12.54
CA SER A 161 -4.17 -15.71 -12.23
C SER A 161 -3.63 -15.17 -10.91
N LEU A 162 -3.21 -13.90 -10.92
CA LEU A 162 -2.73 -13.16 -9.75
C LEU A 162 -3.59 -11.91 -9.57
N GLU A 163 -4.30 -11.84 -8.46
CA GLU A 163 -5.26 -10.79 -8.18
C GLU A 163 -4.84 -9.96 -6.97
N ALA A 164 -4.85 -8.64 -7.12
CA ALA A 164 -4.63 -7.69 -6.05
C ALA A 164 -5.96 -7.08 -5.58
N GLY A 165 -6.13 -6.96 -4.27
CA GLY A 165 -7.18 -6.14 -3.67
C GLY A 165 -6.82 -4.65 -3.66
N GLY A 166 -7.82 -3.81 -3.39
CA GLY A 166 -7.61 -2.38 -3.15
C GLY A 166 -6.88 -2.13 -1.83
N PHE A 167 -6.25 -0.96 -1.73
CA PHE A 167 -5.55 -0.54 -0.51
C PHE A 167 -6.51 -0.29 0.65
N LYS A 168 -6.12 -0.72 1.86
CA LYS A 168 -6.83 -0.46 3.12
C LYS A 168 -5.82 -0.07 4.18
N THR A 169 -6.17 0.86 5.08
CA THR A 169 -5.35 1.12 6.26
C THR A 169 -5.22 -0.16 7.07
N SER A 170 -3.99 -0.53 7.44
CA SER A 170 -3.80 -1.62 8.39
C SER A 170 -4.02 -1.08 9.80
N VAL A 171 -4.97 -1.68 10.51
CA VAL A 171 -5.15 -1.43 11.94
C VAL A 171 -3.89 -2.00 12.64
N PRO A 172 -3.21 -1.22 13.49
CA PRO A 172 -2.04 -1.70 14.23
C PRO A 172 -2.38 -2.83 15.20
#